data_AF-A0A6C0JIN8-F1
#
_entry.id   AF-A0A6C0JIN8-F1
#
_cell.length_a   1.000
_cell.length_b   1.000
_cell.length_c   1.000
_cell.angle_alpha   90.00
_cell.angle_beta   90.00
_cell.angle_gamma   90.00
#
_symmetry.space_group_name_H-M   'P 1'
#
loop_
_entity.id
_entity.type
_entity.pdbx_description
1 polymer ?
#
loop_
_entity_poly.entity_id
_entity_poly.type
_entity_poly.pdbx_seq_one_letter_code
_entity_poly.pdbx_strand_id
1 'polypeptide(L)'
;MSVEFLSRRDESGSYYIARVHSPGGQYIDVNPFSPLECKISHQTKGKSHGFGVGFESGKNHRVLQIGSLGETTRFLQDIKRGFRKFPEFFSQGSRDDAY
;
A
#
# COMPACT_ATOMS: atom_id res chain seq x y z
N MET A 1 5.33 9.68 -7.90
CA MET A 1 4.87 8.94 -6.71
C MET A 1 6.03 8.83 -5.74
N SER A 2 5.78 8.85 -4.43
CA SER A 2 6.79 8.56 -3.40
C SER A 2 6.17 7.78 -2.24
N VAL A 3 7.01 7.06 -1.50
CA VAL A 3 6.62 6.35 -0.28
C VAL A 3 7.44 6.87 0.89
N GLU A 4 6.76 7.30 1.93
CA GLU A 4 7.33 7.74 3.20
C GLU A 4 6.98 6.73 4.29
N PHE A 5 7.93 6.40 5.17
CA PHE A 5 7.68 5.54 6.33
C PHE A 5 7.58 6.41 7.58
N LEU A 6 6.41 6.40 8.22
CA LEU A 6 6.14 7.20 9.40
C LEU A 6 6.05 6.28 10.62
N SER A 7 6.76 6.64 11.70
CA SER A 7 6.60 5.97 12.99
C SER A 7 5.30 6.42 13.67
N ARG A 8 4.52 5.45 14.14
CA ARG A 8 3.31 5.63 14.93
C ARG A 8 3.45 4.85 16.23
N ARG A 9 2.75 5.30 17.25
CA ARG A 9 2.67 4.63 18.54
C ARG A 9 1.21 4.52 18.96
N ASP A 10 0.80 3.32 19.35
CA ASP A 10 -0.49 3.04 19.97
C ASP A 10 -0.30 2.28 21.30
N GLU A 11 -1.39 1.74 21.83
CA GLU A 11 -1.42 0.97 23.08
C GLU A 11 -0.60 -0.33 23.00
N SER A 12 -0.37 -0.87 21.78
CA SER A 12 0.38 -2.10 21.53
C SER A 12 1.88 -1.86 21.29
N GLY A 13 2.30 -0.61 21.08
CA GLY A 13 3.71 -0.25 20.89
C GLY A 13 3.92 0.70 19.72
N SER A 14 5.16 0.72 19.20
CA SER A 14 5.50 1.53 18.03
C SER A 14 5.50 0.67 16.77
N TYR A 15 4.91 1.19 15.69
CA TYR A 15 4.87 0.55 14.38
C TYR A 15 5.10 1.59 13.28
N TYR A 16 5.49 1.15 12.07
CA TYR A 16 5.61 2.06 10.93
C TYR A 16 4.41 1.92 10.00
N ILE A 17 3.90 3.05 9.51
CA ILE A 17 2.95 3.10 8.40
C ILE A 17 3.68 3.51 7.13
N ALA A 18 3.28 2.95 5.99
CA ALA A 18 3.77 3.40 4.69
C ALA A 18 2.78 4.41 4.11
N ARG A 19 3.18 5.69 4.05
CA ARG A 19 2.41 6.75 3.40
C ARG A 19 2.79 6.82 1.93
N VAL A 20 1.82 6.57 1.07
CA VAL A 20 1.98 6.59 -0.38
C VAL A 20 1.43 7.89 -0.93
N HIS A 21 2.26 8.67 -1.63
CA HIS A 21 1.87 9.94 -2.25
C HIS A 21 1.69 9.81 -3.77
N SER A 22 0.58 10.35 -4.27
CA SER A 22 0.31 10.56 -5.68
C SER A 22 0.91 11.85 -6.22
N PRO A 23 1.33 11.91 -7.50
CA PRO A 23 1.72 13.14 -8.18
C PRO A 23 0.65 14.23 -8.11
N GLY A 24 -0.63 13.83 -8.05
CA GLY A 24 -1.77 14.74 -7.90
C GLY A 24 -1.98 15.28 -6.48
N GLY A 25 -1.04 15.05 -5.55
CA GLY A 25 -1.11 15.56 -4.16
C GLY A 25 -1.99 14.74 -3.21
N GLN A 26 -2.57 13.63 -3.66
CA GLN A 26 -3.32 12.72 -2.79
C GLN A 26 -2.37 11.77 -2.08
N TYR A 27 -2.76 11.25 -0.92
CA TYR A 27 -2.00 10.21 -0.25
C TYR A 27 -2.90 9.16 0.41
N ILE A 28 -2.33 7.98 0.65
CA ILE A 28 -2.94 6.90 1.42
C ILE A 28 -1.93 6.41 2.45
N ASP A 29 -2.39 6.25 3.69
CA ASP A 29 -1.63 5.60 4.74
C ASP A 29 -1.95 4.10 4.71
N VAL A 30 -0.92 3.29 4.51
CA VAL A 30 -1.01 1.83 4.53
C VAL A 30 -0.52 1.35 5.89
N ASN A 31 -1.45 0.79 6.66
CA ASN A 31 -1.15 0.17 7.95
C ASN A 31 -0.66 -1.27 7.72
N PRO A 32 0.47 -1.68 8.30
CA PRO A 32 0.99 -3.04 8.19
C PRO A 32 0.06 -4.13 8.73
N PHE A 33 -0.79 -3.81 9.71
CA PHE A 33 -1.71 -4.76 10.33
C PHE A 33 -3.03 -4.90 9.55
N SER A 34 -3.23 -4.10 8.51
CA SER A 34 -4.42 -4.20 7.67
C SER A 34 -4.21 -5.25 6.59
N PRO A 35 -5.15 -6.20 6.39
CA PRO A 35 -5.13 -7.07 5.23
C PRO A 35 -5.40 -6.20 4.01
N LEU A 36 -4.32 -5.73 3.40
CA LEU A 36 -4.37 -4.72 2.35
C LEU A 36 -3.79 -5.28 1.06
N GLU A 37 -4.67 -5.58 0.12
CA GLU A 37 -4.27 -6.06 -1.20
C GLU A 37 -3.92 -4.86 -2.09
N CYS A 38 -2.69 -4.86 -2.63
CA CYS A 38 -2.25 -3.86 -3.60
C CYS A 38 -2.36 -4.43 -5.01
N LYS A 39 -3.24 -3.87 -5.85
CA LYS A 39 -3.49 -4.31 -7.23
C LYS A 39 -3.37 -3.16 -8.21
N ILE A 40 -3.01 -3.46 -9.45
CA ILE A 40 -3.13 -2.50 -10.55
C ILE A 40 -4.62 -2.31 -10.85
N SER A 41 -5.07 -1.07 -10.89
CA SER A 41 -6.44 -0.69 -11.22
C SER A 41 -6.44 0.14 -12.50
N HIS A 42 -7.24 -0.27 -13.48
CA HIS A 42 -7.50 0.54 -14.66
C HIS A 42 -8.61 1.55 -14.31
N GLN A 43 -8.31 2.84 -14.47
CA GLN A 43 -9.24 3.92 -14.18
C GLN A 43 -9.68 4.60 -15.47
N THR A 44 -11.00 4.63 -15.65
CA THR A 44 -11.66 5.41 -16.70
C THR A 44 -12.50 6.49 -16.06
N LYS A 45 -12.09 7.75 -16.23
CA LYS A 45 -12.89 8.92 -15.82
C LYS A 45 -13.15 9.79 -17.04
N GLY A 46 -14.38 9.75 -17.57
CA GLY A 46 -14.74 10.42 -18.81
C GLY A 46 -13.97 9.86 -20.01
N LYS A 47 -13.29 10.73 -20.77
CA LYS A 47 -12.45 10.36 -21.92
C LYS A 47 -10.99 10.01 -21.55
N SER A 48 -10.63 10.13 -20.28
CA SER A 48 -9.26 9.87 -19.81
C SER A 48 -9.14 8.43 -19.32
N HIS A 49 -8.23 7.69 -19.96
CA HIS A 49 -7.79 6.37 -19.54
C HIS A 49 -6.50 6.50 -18.74
N GLY A 50 -6.44 5.88 -17.57
CA GLY A 50 -5.25 5.88 -16.73
C GLY A 50 -5.13 4.61 -15.91
N PHE A 51 -3.96 4.42 -15.33
CA PHE A 51 -3.68 3.34 -14.40
C PHE A 51 -3.41 3.91 -13.02
N GLY A 52 -3.80 3.15 -12.01
CA GLY A 52 -3.59 3.47 -10.61
C GLY A 52 -3.29 2.22 -9.80
N VAL A 53 -2.89 2.42 -8.54
CA VAL A 53 -2.80 1.32 -7.58
C VAL A 53 -4.04 1.35 -6.71
N GLY A 54 -4.81 0.26 -6.75
CA GLY A 54 -5.90 -0.02 -5.84
C GLY A 54 -5.37 -0.66 -4.56
N PHE A 55 -5.88 -0.16 -3.44
CA PHE A 55 -5.63 -0.64 -2.10
C PHE A 55 -6.98 -1.10 -1.54
N GLU A 56 -7.12 -2.41 -1.32
CA GLU A 56 -8.35 -3.04 -0.82
C GLU A 56 -8.13 -3.61 0.57
N SER A 57 -9.00 -3.28 1.52
CA SER A 57 -9.05 -3.91 2.85
C SER A 57 -10.49 -4.13 3.29
N GLY A 58 -10.94 -5.39 3.20
CA GLY A 58 -12.35 -5.75 3.41
C GLY A 58 -13.26 -5.01 2.43
N LYS A 59 -14.16 -4.17 2.94
CA LYS A 59 -15.06 -3.32 2.13
C LYS A 59 -14.46 -1.98 1.71
N ASN A 60 -13.28 -1.62 2.26
CA ASN A 60 -12.62 -0.36 1.93
C ASN A 60 -11.79 -0.54 0.67
N HIS A 61 -12.06 0.28 -0.35
CA HIS A 61 -11.28 0.33 -1.58
C HIS A 61 -10.89 1.78 -1.86
N ARG A 62 -9.60 2.02 -2.05
CA ARG A 62 -9.08 3.31 -2.52
C ARG A 62 -8.11 3.10 -3.66
N VAL A 63 -8.17 3.98 -4.65
CA VAL A 63 -7.25 3.94 -5.79
C VAL A 63 -6.47 5.25 -5.87
N LEU A 64 -5.16 5.14 -6.00
CA LEU A 64 -4.30 6.27 -6.35
C LEU A 64 -4.02 6.24 -7.84
N GLN A 65 -4.42 7.30 -8.53
CA GLN A 65 -4.12 7.48 -9.95
C GLN A 65 -2.64 7.81 -10.12
N ILE A 66 -1.97 7.12 -11.04
CA ILE A 66 -0.54 7.26 -11.29
C ILE A 66 -0.29 7.84 -12.67
N GLY A 67 -0.87 7.24 -13.71
CA GLY A 67 -0.60 7.60 -15.09
C GLY A 67 -0.62 6.38 -15.98
N SER A 68 0.54 5.95 -16.47
CA SER A 68 0.66 4.78 -17.35
C SER A 68 0.74 3.44 -16.59
N LEU A 69 0.50 2.34 -17.31
CA LEU A 69 0.64 0.98 -16.78
C LEU A 69 2.08 0.69 -16.32
N GLY A 70 3.09 1.17 -17.07
CA GLY A 70 4.49 0.96 -16.75
C GLY A 70 4.90 1.63 -15.44
N GLU A 71 4.48 2.89 -15.25
CA GLU A 71 4.71 3.63 -13.99
C GLU A 71 3.99 2.96 -12.82
N THR A 72 2.76 2.51 -13.04
CA THR A 72 1.95 1.83 -12.02
C THR A 72 2.59 0.50 -11.60
N THR A 73 3.11 -0.26 -12.56
CA THR A 73 3.78 -1.55 -12.30
C THR A 73 5.07 -1.36 -11.52
N ARG A 74 5.92 -0.41 -11.94
CA ARG A 74 7.17 -0.08 -11.23
C ARG A 74 6.88 0.39 -9.81
N PHE A 75 5.87 1.23 -9.65
CA PHE A 75 5.48 1.73 -8.34
C PHE A 75 4.97 0.63 -7.40
N LEU A 76 4.18 -0.32 -7.91
CA LEU A 76 3.74 -1.49 -7.13
C LEU A 76 4.93 -2.36 -6.70
N GLN A 77 5.95 -2.52 -7.56
CA GLN A 77 7.19 -3.22 -7.21
C GLN A 77 7.98 -2.49 -6.12
N ASP A 78 8.05 -1.16 -6.17
CA ASP A 78 8.73 -0.35 -5.16
C ASP A 78 8.04 -0.44 -3.79
N ILE A 79 6.70 -0.44 -3.76
CA ILE A 79 5.92 -0.69 -2.53
C ILE A 79 6.24 -2.08 -1.97
N LYS A 80 6.16 -3.13 -2.81
CA LYS A 80 6.47 -4.51 -2.38
C LYS A 80 7.90 -4.66 -1.88
N ARG A 81 8.86 -3.98 -2.51
CA ARG A 81 10.26 -3.97 -2.10
C ARG A 81 10.46 -3.19 -0.80
N GLY A 82 9.74 -2.09 -0.62
CA GLY A 82 9.70 -1.32 0.62
C GLY A 82 9.25 -2.19 1.78
N PHE A 83 8.10 -2.86 1.67
CA PHE A 83 7.61 -3.77 2.72
C PHE A 83 8.58 -4.91 3.05
N ARG A 84 9.30 -5.45 2.07
CA ARG A 84 10.33 -6.48 2.31
C ARG A 84 11.55 -5.99 3.10
N LYS A 85 11.85 -4.69 3.09
CA LYS A 85 12.97 -4.11 3.86
C LYS A 85 12.66 -3.94 5.35
N PHE A 86 11.39 -4.09 5.73
CA PHE A 86 10.95 -4.03 7.12
C PHE A 86 10.40 -5.42 7.51
N PRO A 87 11.28 -6.38 7.84
CA PRO A 87 10.90 -7.78 8.10
C PRO A 87 10.00 -7.95 9.32
N GLU A 88 9.91 -6.95 10.21
CA GLU A 88 9.03 -6.96 11.39
C GLU A 88 7.53 -7.03 11.04
N PHE A 89 7.17 -6.87 9.75
CA PHE A 89 5.78 -6.96 9.29
C PHE A 89 5.32 -8.36 8.86
N PHE A 90 6.22 -9.34 8.73
CA PHE A 90 5.83 -10.70 8.30
C PHE A 90 5.76 -11.71 9.44
N SER A 91 6.03 -11.32 10.69
CA SER A 91 6.02 -12.21 11.86
C SER A 91 4.73 -12.09 12.68
N GLN A 92 3.57 -12.02 12.04
CA GLN A 92 2.30 -12.31 12.69
C GLN A 92 1.50 -13.29 11.82
N GLY A 93 1.77 -14.59 12.00
CA GLY A 93 1.08 -15.65 11.25
C GLY A 93 1.78 -16.99 11.16
N SER A 94 2.94 -17.20 11.82
CA SER A 94 3.54 -18.53 11.92
C SER A 94 4.27 -18.69 13.26
N ARG A 95 3.50 -18.76 14.34
CA ARG A 95 3.97 -19.32 15.61
C ARG A 95 2.76 -19.80 16.41
N ASP A 96 2.61 -21.13 16.39
CA ASP A 96 1.94 -22.03 17.35
C ASP A 96 0.44 -21.78 17.64
N ASP A 97 -0.44 -22.78 17.72
CA ASP A 97 -0.26 -24.10 18.32
C ASP A 97 -0.77 -25.25 17.44
N ALA A 98 0.14 -26.19 17.18
CA ALA A 98 -0.21 -27.59 17.06
C ALA A 98 -0.31 -28.17 18.48
N TYR A 99 -1.52 -28.55 18.91
CA TYR A 99 -1.75 -29.52 19.97
C TYR A 99 -3.08 -30.25 19.72
#